data_AF-A0A2V3ITY7-F1
#
_entry.id   AF-A0A2V3ITY7-F1
#
_cell.length_a   1.000
_cell.length_b   1.000
_cell.length_c   1.000
_cell.angle_alpha   90.00
_cell.angle_beta   90.00
_cell.angle_gamma   90.00
#
_symmetry.space_group_name_H-M   'P 1'
#
loop_
_entity.id
_entity.type
_entity.pdbx_description
1 polymer ?
#
loop_
_entity_poly.entity_id
_entity_poly.type
_entity_poly.pdbx_seq_one_letter_code
_entity_poly.pdbx_strand_id
1 'polypeptide(L)'
;MRAEQQNRSTNPELSNTRGERKSLLQANAGINEGSVLFNLSSIVPYSSISVDIMHLFYNIGKDIFRRWINSSDEMYSIAKATLNQIYFELKQFGKCIPIQLGCRTRLFSRSADYKFTKVKDFILSYSLLVLDGHLSEQILSGCRHFVEIVEICWRTALGHTNLGKLRVLFVQFYQNYEQYYLKGD
;
A
#
# COMPACT_ATOMS: atom_id res chain seq x y z
N MET A 1 1.89 53.12 4.88
CA MET A 1 0.74 52.87 3.99
C MET A 1 1.28 52.66 2.58
N ARG A 2 1.35 51.41 2.10
CA ARG A 2 1.35 51.01 0.68
C ARG A 2 1.33 49.48 0.62
N ALA A 3 0.18 48.95 0.25
CA ALA A 3 -0.02 47.53 0.01
C ALA A 3 0.50 47.20 -1.39
N GLU A 4 1.40 46.23 -1.50
CA GLU A 4 1.74 45.60 -2.77
C GLU A 4 0.68 44.54 -3.08
N GLN A 5 -0.21 44.87 -4.02
CA GLN A 5 -1.07 43.90 -4.70
C GLN A 5 -0.19 43.01 -5.59
N GLN A 6 0.10 41.79 -5.14
CA GLN A 6 0.58 40.73 -6.02
C GLN A 6 -0.58 40.27 -6.93
N ASN A 7 -0.52 40.70 -8.18
CA ASN A 7 -1.35 40.24 -9.27
C ASN A 7 -1.15 38.72 -9.46
N ARG A 8 -2.14 37.90 -9.09
CA ARG A 8 -2.23 36.50 -9.54
C ARG A 8 -2.67 36.50 -11.00
N SER A 9 -1.71 36.54 -11.92
CA SER A 9 -1.96 36.23 -13.33
C SER A 9 -2.23 34.73 -13.44
N THR A 10 -3.49 34.31 -13.42
CA THR A 10 -3.89 32.98 -13.86
C THR A 10 -3.72 32.90 -15.37
N ASN A 11 -2.65 32.25 -15.83
CA ASN A 11 -2.38 31.99 -17.24
C ASN A 11 -3.50 31.10 -17.84
N PRO A 12 -4.35 31.62 -18.74
CA PRO A 12 -5.51 30.87 -19.27
C PRO A 12 -5.11 29.69 -20.18
N GLU A 13 -3.89 29.69 -20.72
CA GLU A 13 -3.37 28.60 -21.55
C GLU A 13 -3.07 27.32 -20.73
N LEU A 14 -2.68 27.48 -19.46
CA LEU A 14 -2.44 26.36 -18.53
C LEU A 14 -3.75 25.73 -18.01
N SER A 15 -4.83 26.49 -17.95
CA SER A 15 -6.14 25.96 -17.57
C SER A 15 -6.79 25.18 -18.72
N ASN A 16 -6.64 25.66 -19.96
CA ASN A 16 -7.18 24.97 -21.15
C ASN A 16 -6.51 23.60 -21.37
N THR A 17 -5.19 23.53 -21.26
CA THR A 17 -4.44 22.27 -21.39
C THR A 17 -4.80 21.23 -20.31
N ARG A 18 -5.19 21.66 -19.11
CA ARG A 18 -5.68 20.74 -18.06
C ARG A 18 -7.10 20.23 -18.36
N GLY A 19 -7.98 21.08 -18.89
CA GLY A 19 -9.35 20.72 -19.26
C GLY A 19 -9.40 19.68 -20.38
N GLU A 20 -8.56 19.83 -21.40
CA GLU A 20 -8.45 18.87 -22.50
C GLU A 20 -7.91 17.51 -22.00
N ARG A 21 -6.88 17.52 -21.14
CA ARG A 21 -6.31 16.29 -20.56
C ARG A 21 -7.31 15.53 -19.71
N LYS A 22 -8.14 16.25 -18.94
CA LYS A 22 -9.22 15.68 -18.12
C LYS A 22 -10.29 15.01 -18.99
N SER A 23 -10.72 15.68 -20.06
CA SER A 23 -11.74 15.18 -20.98
C SER A 23 -11.28 13.91 -21.72
N LEU A 24 -10.00 13.87 -22.12
CA LEU A 24 -9.38 12.69 -22.74
C LEU A 24 -9.31 11.49 -21.77
N LEU A 25 -8.96 11.74 -20.50
CA LEU A 25 -8.92 10.70 -19.46
C LEU A 25 -10.30 10.11 -19.18
N GLN A 26 -11.35 10.94 -19.14
CA GLN A 26 -12.72 10.49 -18.92
C GLN A 26 -13.21 9.60 -20.08
N ALA A 27 -12.94 10.02 -21.32
CA ALA A 27 -13.28 9.24 -22.51
C ALA A 27 -12.56 7.88 -22.55
N ASN A 28 -11.28 7.83 -22.13
CA ASN A 28 -10.49 6.59 -22.17
C ASN A 28 -10.74 5.64 -20.98
N ALA A 29 -11.11 6.17 -19.81
CA ALA A 29 -11.32 5.37 -18.60
C ALA A 29 -12.78 4.95 -18.38
N GLY A 30 -13.76 5.57 -19.06
CA GLY A 30 -15.18 5.23 -18.94
C GLY A 30 -15.83 5.66 -17.62
N ILE A 31 -15.27 6.68 -16.94
CA ILE A 31 -15.70 7.10 -15.61
C ILE A 31 -16.53 8.38 -15.74
N ASN A 32 -17.81 8.26 -15.36
CA ASN A 32 -18.79 9.34 -15.42
C ASN A 32 -18.73 10.24 -14.18
N GLU A 33 -19.24 11.47 -14.33
CA GLU A 33 -19.02 12.69 -13.53
C GLU A 33 -19.35 12.65 -12.01
N GLY A 34 -19.63 11.49 -11.42
CA GLY A 34 -20.12 11.39 -10.04
C GLY A 34 -19.09 11.61 -8.92
N SER A 35 -17.79 11.71 -9.21
CA SER A 35 -16.77 11.86 -8.16
C SER A 35 -16.36 13.31 -7.94
N VAL A 36 -16.56 13.80 -6.71
CA VAL A 36 -16.14 15.13 -6.24
C VAL A 36 -14.65 15.40 -6.45
N LEU A 37 -13.84 14.35 -6.57
CA LEU A 37 -12.40 14.45 -6.83
C LEU A 37 -12.09 15.06 -8.21
N PHE A 38 -12.97 14.89 -9.20
CA PHE A 38 -12.81 15.53 -10.51
C PHE A 38 -13.08 17.05 -10.47
N ASN A 39 -13.69 17.57 -9.41
CA ASN A 39 -13.98 19.00 -9.26
C ASN A 39 -12.81 19.76 -8.60
N LEU A 40 -11.80 19.04 -8.10
CA LEU A 40 -10.62 19.65 -7.48
C LEU A 40 -9.58 19.99 -8.53
N SER A 41 -9.34 21.29 -8.76
CA SER A 41 -8.38 21.81 -9.75
C SER A 41 -6.91 21.48 -9.44
N SER A 42 -6.64 20.97 -8.23
CA SER A 42 -5.33 20.55 -7.74
C SER A 42 -5.02 19.06 -7.98
N ILE A 43 -6.03 18.24 -8.31
CA ILE A 43 -5.86 16.81 -8.50
C ILE A 43 -5.90 16.51 -9.99
N VAL A 44 -4.86 15.88 -10.51
CA VAL A 44 -4.89 15.23 -11.82
C VAL A 44 -5.28 13.78 -11.57
N PRO A 45 -6.52 13.36 -11.92
CA PRO A 45 -6.95 11.98 -11.75
C PRO A 45 -5.99 11.05 -12.49
N TYR A 46 -5.62 9.94 -11.87
CA TYR A 46 -4.78 8.88 -12.44
C TYR A 46 -3.29 9.20 -12.64
N SER A 47 -2.78 10.39 -12.32
CA SER A 47 -1.31 10.59 -12.28
C SER A 47 -0.64 9.90 -11.08
N SER A 48 -1.44 9.46 -10.10
CA SER A 48 -0.99 8.85 -8.84
C SER A 48 -1.72 7.55 -8.51
N ILE A 49 -2.38 6.88 -9.48
CA ILE A 49 -3.24 5.72 -9.18
C ILE A 49 -2.49 4.62 -8.41
N SER A 50 -1.22 4.40 -8.76
CA SER A 50 -0.32 3.48 -8.06
C SER A 50 -0.10 3.91 -6.62
N VAL A 51 0.06 5.22 -6.38
CA VAL A 51 0.24 5.80 -5.06
C VAL A 51 -1.03 5.68 -4.22
N ASP A 52 -2.20 5.93 -4.77
CA ASP A 52 -3.48 5.84 -4.06
C ASP A 52 -3.80 4.37 -3.69
N ILE A 53 -3.58 3.45 -4.62
CA ILE A 53 -3.68 2.00 -4.39
C ILE A 53 -2.67 1.57 -3.31
N MET A 54 -1.44 2.05 -3.37
CA MET A 54 -0.41 1.74 -2.38
C MET A 54 -0.83 2.21 -0.98
N HIS A 55 -1.42 3.39 -0.82
CA HIS A 55 -1.96 3.85 0.46
C HIS A 55 -3.13 2.98 0.96
N LEU A 56 -4.03 2.58 0.07
CA LEU A 56 -5.11 1.65 0.41
C LEU A 56 -4.55 0.32 0.92
N PHE A 57 -3.60 -0.27 0.19
CA PHE A 57 -2.94 -1.52 0.57
C PHE A 57 -2.18 -1.39 1.88
N TYR A 58 -1.60 -0.22 2.19
CA TYR A 58 -1.03 -0.02 3.51
C TYR A 58 -2.05 -0.03 4.64
N ASN A 59 -3.23 0.56 4.45
CA ASN A 59 -4.27 0.48 5.47
C ASN A 59 -4.73 -0.96 5.67
N ILE A 60 -4.97 -1.69 4.59
CA ILE A 60 -5.30 -3.13 4.64
C ILE A 60 -4.19 -3.92 5.35
N GLY A 61 -2.92 -3.67 5.00
CA GLY A 61 -1.77 -4.34 5.61
C GLY A 61 -1.65 -4.06 7.11
N LYS A 62 -1.92 -2.84 7.56
CA LYS A 62 -1.96 -2.51 8.99
C LYS A 62 -3.00 -3.34 9.72
N ASP A 63 -4.18 -3.51 9.13
CA ASP A 63 -5.27 -4.25 9.77
C ASP A 63 -5.00 -5.76 9.77
N ILE A 64 -4.45 -6.32 8.68
CA ILE A 64 -3.96 -7.70 8.63
C ILE A 64 -2.92 -7.96 9.72
N PHE A 65 -1.89 -7.09 9.82
CA PHE A 65 -0.84 -7.26 10.83
C PHE A 65 -1.37 -7.14 12.25
N ARG A 66 -2.32 -6.23 12.50
CA ARG A 66 -2.98 -6.15 13.81
C ARG A 66 -3.73 -7.41 14.15
N ARG A 67 -4.43 -8.00 13.17
CA ARG A 67 -5.16 -9.27 13.34
C ARG A 67 -4.20 -10.41 13.64
N TRP A 68 -3.06 -10.53 12.97
CA TRP A 68 -2.07 -11.57 13.28
C TRP A 68 -1.45 -11.45 14.68
N ILE A 69 -1.21 -10.23 15.14
CA ILE A 69 -0.51 -9.98 16.42
C ILE A 69 -1.47 -9.99 17.61
N ASN A 70 -2.69 -9.47 17.44
CA ASN A 70 -3.59 -9.17 18.56
C ASN A 70 -4.90 -9.96 18.55
N SER A 71 -5.22 -10.70 17.47
CA SER A 71 -6.44 -11.51 17.46
C SER A 71 -6.26 -12.75 18.34
N SER A 72 -7.35 -13.15 19.00
CA SER A 72 -7.48 -14.46 19.64
C SER A 72 -7.97 -15.55 18.67
N ASP A 73 -8.19 -15.21 17.39
CA ASP A 73 -8.65 -16.13 16.36
C ASP A 73 -7.52 -17.10 15.94
N GLU A 74 -7.70 -18.38 16.24
CA GLU A 74 -6.70 -19.42 15.98
C GLU A 74 -6.32 -19.56 14.50
N MET A 75 -7.17 -19.10 13.57
CA MET A 75 -6.95 -19.29 12.14
C MET A 75 -5.77 -18.48 11.59
N TYR A 76 -5.53 -17.29 12.12
CA TYR A 76 -4.46 -16.39 11.68
C TYR A 76 -3.73 -15.69 12.82
N SER A 77 -4.05 -16.00 14.08
CA SER A 77 -3.31 -15.51 15.25
C SER A 77 -1.95 -16.20 15.35
N ILE A 78 -0.90 -15.39 15.48
CA ILE A 78 0.43 -15.89 15.77
C ILE A 78 0.56 -15.98 17.30
N ALA A 79 0.81 -17.20 17.80
CA ALA A 79 1.01 -17.42 19.22
C ALA A 79 2.10 -16.50 19.80
N LYS A 80 1.93 -16.05 21.05
CA LYS A 80 2.86 -15.10 21.70
C LYS A 80 4.31 -15.60 21.75
N ALA A 81 4.52 -16.91 21.90
CA ALA A 81 5.85 -17.52 21.87
C ALA A 81 6.49 -17.37 20.47
N THR A 82 5.72 -17.65 19.42
CA THR A 82 6.10 -17.49 18.01
C THR A 82 6.37 -16.02 17.66
N LEU A 83 5.56 -15.09 18.17
CA LEU A 83 5.82 -13.66 18.01
C LEU A 83 7.17 -13.26 18.60
N ASN A 84 7.54 -13.77 19.79
CA ASN A 84 8.84 -13.48 20.39
C ASN A 84 10.00 -14.01 19.53
N GLN A 85 9.84 -15.16 18.90
CA GLN A 85 10.81 -15.70 17.95
C GLN A 85 10.96 -14.79 16.73
N ILE A 86 9.83 -14.39 16.12
CA ILE A 86 9.79 -13.41 15.03
C ILE A 86 10.49 -12.09 15.41
N TYR A 87 10.24 -11.58 16.61
CA TYR A 87 10.90 -10.38 17.14
C TYR A 87 12.42 -10.56 17.23
N PHE A 88 12.87 -11.74 17.66
CA PHE A 88 14.28 -12.06 17.75
C PHE A 88 14.93 -12.12 16.36
N GLU A 89 14.32 -12.84 15.42
CA GLU A 89 14.79 -12.97 14.04
C GLU A 89 14.89 -11.61 13.34
N LEU A 90 13.85 -10.79 13.42
CA LEU A 90 13.86 -9.41 12.91
C LEU A 90 15.00 -8.57 13.50
N LYS A 91 15.28 -8.74 14.79
CA LYS A 91 16.39 -8.04 15.45
C LYS A 91 17.74 -8.53 14.95
N GLN A 92 17.88 -9.81 14.59
CA GLN A 92 19.13 -10.31 14.00
C GLN A 92 19.29 -9.86 12.55
N PHE A 93 18.25 -10.00 11.71
CA PHE A 93 18.28 -9.53 10.33
C PHE A 93 18.60 -8.03 10.24
N GLY A 94 17.97 -7.21 11.09
CA GLY A 94 18.25 -5.78 11.14
C GLY A 94 19.67 -5.42 11.59
N LYS A 95 20.42 -6.29 12.27
CA LYS A 95 21.85 -6.04 12.58
C LYS A 95 22.74 -6.31 11.37
N CYS A 96 22.36 -7.27 10.53
CA CYS A 96 23.14 -7.73 9.40
C CYS A 96 22.92 -6.92 8.12
N ILE A 97 21.87 -6.11 8.06
CA ILE A 97 21.56 -5.28 6.89
C ILE A 97 22.40 -3.99 6.91
N PRO A 98 23.24 -3.76 5.89
CA PRO A 98 23.92 -2.48 5.70
C PRO A 98 22.90 -1.34 5.61
N ILE A 99 23.19 -0.21 6.25
CA ILE A 99 22.29 0.96 6.27
C ILE A 99 21.98 1.45 4.84
N GLN A 100 22.88 1.21 3.88
CA GLN A 100 22.66 1.55 2.47
C GLN A 100 21.63 0.65 1.76
N LEU A 101 21.37 -0.56 2.27
CA LEU A 101 20.49 -1.55 1.64
C LEU A 101 19.08 -1.58 2.25
N GLY A 102 18.88 -1.01 3.43
CA GLY A 102 17.53 -0.91 4.01
C GLY A 102 17.50 -0.41 5.45
N CYS A 103 16.28 -0.24 5.96
CA CYS A 103 16.04 0.14 7.35
C CYS A 103 15.95 -1.08 8.26
N ARG A 104 16.46 -0.93 9.48
CA ARG A 104 16.19 -1.87 10.57
C ARG A 104 14.69 -1.88 10.89
N THR A 105 14.02 -2.98 10.59
CA THR A 105 12.60 -3.11 10.90
C THR A 105 12.35 -3.72 12.29
N ARG A 106 11.13 -3.55 12.80
CA ARG A 106 10.63 -4.15 14.05
C ARG A 106 9.16 -4.49 13.85
N LEU A 107 8.68 -5.58 14.44
CA LEU A 107 7.26 -5.94 14.37
C LEU A 107 6.42 -4.93 15.17
N PHE A 108 5.28 -4.51 14.61
CA PHE A 108 4.48 -3.39 15.10
C PHE A 108 3.69 -3.75 16.36
N SER A 109 4.23 -3.39 17.53
CA SER A 109 3.60 -3.70 18.83
C SER A 109 2.59 -2.64 19.29
N ARG A 110 2.79 -1.39 18.90
CA ARG A 110 1.97 -0.25 19.31
C ARG A 110 1.42 0.46 18.07
N SER A 111 0.28 1.13 18.21
CA SER A 111 -0.30 1.97 17.15
C SER A 111 0.70 3.00 16.60
N ALA A 112 1.58 3.54 17.45
CA ALA A 112 2.66 4.46 17.09
C ALA A 112 3.80 3.83 16.25
N ASP A 113 3.93 2.50 16.23
CA ASP A 113 4.93 1.79 15.45
C ASP A 113 4.57 1.72 13.96
N TYR A 114 3.28 1.90 13.63
CA TYR A 114 2.74 1.84 12.27
C TYR A 114 3.02 3.12 11.44
N LYS A 115 4.25 3.64 11.51
CA LYS A 115 4.72 4.69 10.62
C LYS A 115 4.88 4.12 9.21
N PHE A 116 4.40 4.87 8.22
CA PHE A 116 4.37 4.46 6.81
C PHE A 116 5.68 3.84 6.31
N THR A 117 6.81 4.52 6.54
CA THR A 117 8.14 4.05 6.09
C THR A 117 8.53 2.71 6.70
N LYS A 118 8.23 2.51 7.99
CA LYS A 118 8.53 1.24 8.69
C LYS A 118 7.63 0.10 8.23
N VAL A 119 6.34 0.39 8.00
CA VAL A 119 5.36 -0.58 7.50
C VAL A 119 5.73 -1.04 6.11
N LYS A 120 6.07 -0.12 5.21
CA LYS A 120 6.57 -0.43 3.88
C LYS A 120 7.80 -1.33 3.93
N ASP A 121 8.83 -0.94 4.68
CA ASP A 121 10.09 -1.68 4.69
C ASP A 121 9.88 -3.09 5.27
N PHE A 122 9.01 -3.25 6.28
CA PHE A 122 8.60 -4.58 6.75
C PHE A 122 7.91 -5.39 5.65
N ILE A 123 6.88 -4.85 4.99
CA ILE A 123 6.13 -5.53 3.92
C ILE A 123 7.07 -6.01 2.84
N LEU A 124 7.88 -5.11 2.28
CA LEU A 124 8.68 -5.40 1.09
C LEU A 124 9.92 -6.24 1.36
N SER A 125 10.54 -6.11 2.54
CA SER A 125 11.87 -6.69 2.79
C SER A 125 11.90 -7.83 3.81
N TYR A 126 10.88 -7.96 4.67
CA TYR A 126 10.95 -8.89 5.80
C TYR A 126 9.73 -9.78 5.96
N SER A 127 8.54 -9.33 5.55
CA SER A 127 7.29 -10.01 5.86
C SER A 127 7.30 -11.48 5.43
N LEU A 128 7.62 -11.78 4.18
CA LEU A 128 7.65 -13.16 3.68
C LEU A 128 8.72 -14.01 4.37
N LEU A 129 9.91 -13.47 4.62
CA LEU A 129 11.01 -14.22 5.25
C LEU A 129 10.69 -14.61 6.69
N VAL A 130 10.05 -13.69 7.42
CA VAL A 130 9.84 -13.80 8.86
C VAL A 130 8.50 -14.48 9.18
N LEU A 131 7.59 -14.55 8.21
CA LEU A 131 6.30 -15.22 8.39
C LEU A 131 6.29 -16.62 7.79
N ASP A 132 7.30 -16.95 6.97
CA ASP A 132 7.51 -18.31 6.48
C ASP A 132 7.74 -19.28 7.65
N GLY A 133 7.06 -20.41 7.62
CA GLY A 133 7.03 -21.38 8.73
C GLY A 133 6.23 -20.94 9.97
N HIS A 134 5.72 -19.71 10.02
CA HIS A 134 4.92 -19.19 11.15
C HIS A 134 3.44 -18.96 10.81
N LEU A 135 3.12 -18.80 9.54
CA LEU A 135 1.75 -18.76 9.03
C LEU A 135 1.46 -20.02 8.20
N SER A 136 0.18 -20.37 8.08
CA SER A 136 -0.23 -21.42 7.14
C SER A 136 0.10 -21.00 5.71
N GLU A 137 0.40 -21.97 4.85
CA GLU A 137 0.75 -21.71 3.45
C GLU A 137 -0.35 -20.93 2.71
N GLN A 138 -1.62 -21.16 3.05
CA GLN A 138 -2.73 -20.44 2.44
C GLN A 138 -2.75 -18.95 2.81
N ILE A 139 -2.42 -18.61 4.07
CA ILE A 139 -2.32 -17.22 4.51
C ILE A 139 -1.05 -16.57 3.93
N LEU A 140 0.06 -17.31 3.91
CA LEU A 140 1.33 -16.84 3.36
C LEU A 140 1.22 -16.56 1.86
N SER A 141 0.48 -17.39 1.11
CA SER A 141 0.15 -17.15 -0.30
C SER A 141 -0.59 -15.83 -0.50
N GLY A 142 -1.59 -15.53 0.33
CA GLY A 142 -2.25 -14.21 0.35
C GLY A 142 -1.27 -13.06 0.59
N CYS A 143 -0.37 -13.24 1.55
CA CYS A 143 0.69 -12.27 1.84
C CYS A 143 1.64 -12.06 0.65
N ARG A 144 1.99 -13.11 -0.11
CA ARG A 144 2.80 -12.99 -1.33
C ARG A 144 2.13 -12.07 -2.36
N HIS A 145 0.85 -12.29 -2.66
CA HIS A 145 0.11 -11.41 -3.58
C HIS A 145 0.09 -9.97 -3.08
N PHE A 146 -0.13 -9.77 -1.77
CA PHE A 146 -0.12 -8.45 -1.14
C PHE A 146 1.22 -7.73 -1.29
N VAL A 147 2.33 -8.40 -0.99
CA VAL A 147 3.68 -7.83 -1.11
C VAL A 147 3.97 -7.42 -2.55
N GLU A 148 3.59 -8.27 -3.51
CA GLU A 148 3.83 -8.01 -4.93
C GLU A 148 3.00 -6.85 -5.48
N ILE A 149 1.75 -6.70 -5.02
CA ILE A 149 0.92 -5.52 -5.31
C ILE A 149 1.62 -4.25 -4.80
N VAL A 150 2.05 -4.24 -3.53
CA VAL A 150 2.71 -3.08 -2.94
C VAL A 150 4.00 -2.75 -3.68
N GLU A 151 4.78 -3.76 -4.06
CA GLU A 151 6.02 -3.58 -4.84
C GLU A 151 5.75 -2.92 -6.20
N ILE A 152 4.77 -3.44 -6.95
CA ILE A 152 4.41 -2.89 -8.27
C ILE A 152 3.91 -1.46 -8.13
N CYS A 153 3.02 -1.20 -7.17
CA CYS A 153 2.44 0.11 -6.93
C CYS A 153 3.45 1.14 -6.37
N TRP A 154 4.59 0.69 -5.84
CA TRP A 154 5.66 1.57 -5.40
C TRP A 154 6.57 2.04 -6.56
N ARG A 155 6.54 1.37 -7.72
CA ARG A 155 7.38 1.75 -8.87
C ARG A 155 6.98 3.11 -9.42
N THR A 156 7.97 3.90 -9.82
CA THR A 156 7.78 5.26 -10.37
C THR A 156 7.04 5.27 -11.71
N ALA A 157 7.02 4.14 -12.43
CA ALA A 157 6.26 3.96 -13.66
C ALA A 157 5.63 2.56 -13.72
N LEU A 158 4.37 2.51 -14.12
CA LEU A 158 3.63 1.27 -14.40
C LEU A 158 3.58 1.04 -15.91
N GLY A 159 4.27 0.00 -16.40
CA GLY A 159 4.10 -0.47 -17.78
C GLY A 159 2.82 -1.31 -17.96
N HIS A 160 2.37 -1.49 -19.21
CA HIS A 160 1.18 -2.29 -19.53
C HIS A 160 1.24 -3.73 -18.99
N THR A 161 2.41 -4.37 -19.04
CA THR A 161 2.63 -5.71 -18.47
C THR A 161 2.39 -5.73 -16.96
N ASN A 162 2.78 -4.66 -16.25
CA ASN A 162 2.54 -4.54 -14.81
C ASN A 162 1.05 -4.39 -14.51
N LEU A 163 0.29 -3.69 -15.35
CA LEU A 163 -1.16 -3.54 -15.18
C LEU A 163 -1.92 -4.87 -15.32
N GLY A 164 -1.57 -5.66 -16.34
CA GLY A 164 -2.16 -6.99 -16.52
C GLY A 164 -1.89 -7.91 -15.33
N LYS A 165 -0.63 -7.90 -14.85
CA LYS A 165 -0.23 -8.64 -13.66
C LYS A 165 -0.94 -8.15 -12.39
N LEU A 166 -1.01 -6.84 -12.20
CA LEU A 166 -1.64 -6.22 -11.03
C LEU A 166 -3.13 -6.58 -10.94
N ARG A 167 -3.84 -6.64 -12.07
CA ARG A 167 -5.24 -7.10 -12.11
C ARG A 167 -5.39 -8.53 -11.59
N VAL A 168 -4.53 -9.45 -12.03
CA VAL A 168 -4.56 -10.84 -11.59
C VAL A 168 -4.26 -10.92 -10.08
N LEU A 169 -3.22 -10.21 -9.63
CA LEU A 169 -2.82 -10.17 -8.22
C LEU A 169 -3.92 -9.61 -7.32
N PHE A 170 -4.63 -8.55 -7.73
CA PHE A 170 -5.75 -8.00 -6.95
C PHE A 170 -6.86 -9.01 -6.74
N VAL A 171 -7.25 -9.74 -7.80
CA VAL A 171 -8.31 -10.75 -7.70
C VAL A 171 -7.87 -11.88 -6.76
N GLN A 172 -6.65 -12.37 -6.92
CA GLN A 172 -6.10 -13.44 -6.07
C GLN A 172 -5.98 -13.00 -4.60
N PHE A 173 -5.47 -11.79 -4.36
CA PHE A 173 -5.40 -11.21 -3.03
C PHE A 173 -6.79 -11.06 -2.41
N TYR A 174 -7.75 -10.50 -3.15
CA TYR A 174 -9.09 -10.27 -2.63
C TYR A 174 -9.81 -11.58 -2.29
N GLN A 175 -9.74 -12.59 -3.15
CA GLN A 175 -10.32 -13.92 -2.89
C GLN A 175 -9.72 -14.57 -1.65
N ASN A 176 -8.41 -14.48 -1.47
CA ASN A 176 -7.75 -14.96 -0.26
C ASN A 176 -8.19 -14.13 0.95
N TYR A 177 -8.17 -12.82 0.85
CA TYR A 177 -8.55 -11.93 1.94
C TYR A 177 -9.99 -12.18 2.41
N GLU A 178 -10.93 -12.31 1.48
CA GLU A 178 -12.32 -12.63 1.76
C GLU A 178 -12.46 -13.98 2.46
N GLN A 179 -11.80 -15.02 1.92
CA GLN A 179 -11.88 -16.37 2.45
C GLN A 179 -11.31 -16.50 3.88
N TYR A 180 -10.21 -15.80 4.18
CA TYR A 180 -9.45 -16.01 5.42
C TYR A 180 -9.67 -14.91 6.47
N TYR A 181 -10.14 -13.72 6.08
CA TYR A 181 -10.29 -12.58 7.00
C TYR A 181 -11.73 -12.05 7.08
N LEU A 182 -12.58 -12.27 6.08
CA LEU A 182 -13.96 -11.73 6.09
C LEU A 182 -15.03 -12.79 6.36
N LYS A 183 -14.80 -14.07 6.02
CA LYS A 183 -15.80 -15.16 6.22
C LYS A 183 -16.15 -15.49 7.68
N GLY A 184 -15.56 -14.80 8.65
CA GLY A 184 -15.85 -14.96 10.08
C GLY A 184 -16.52 -13.75 10.75
N ASP A 185 -16.83 -12.69 10.00
CA ASP A 185 -17.57 -11.50 10.46
C ASP A 185 -19.08 -11.62 10.13
#